data_AF-A0A920BJ95-F1
#
_entry.id   AF-A0A920BJ95-F1
#
_cell.length_a   1.000
_cell.length_b   1.000
_cell.length_c   1.000
_cell.angle_alpha   90.00
_cell.angle_beta   90.00
_cell.angle_gamma   90.00
#
_symmetry.space_group_name_H-M   'P 1'
#
loop_
_entity.id
_entity.type
_entity.pdbx_description
1 polymer ?
#
loop_
_entity_poly.entity_id
_entity_poly.type
_entity_poly.pdbx_seq_one_letter_code
_entity_poly.pdbx_strand_id
1 'polypeptide(L)'
;MRVLEAASIAGAERLILCDTNGGSLPQDVSNAVASVAGHLDTGIGVHLHNDTGCGVANALAGVMAGAHTSPRNYKWIRRTNRKL
;
A
#
# COMPACT_ATOMS: atom_id res chain seq x y z
N MET A 1 -11.67 -9.54 -0.81
CA MET A 1 -10.73 -9.57 -1.95
C MET A 1 -11.32 -9.26 -3.31
N ARG A 2 -12.59 -9.60 -3.61
CA ARG A 2 -13.21 -9.44 -4.96
C ARG A 2 -12.88 -8.16 -5.75
N VAL A 3 -12.94 -6.97 -5.11
CA VAL A 3 -12.65 -5.70 -5.81
C VAL A 3 -11.17 -5.55 -6.15
N LEU A 4 -10.29 -5.95 -5.23
CA LEU A 4 -8.84 -5.91 -5.44
C LEU A 4 -8.40 -6.91 -6.50
N GLU A 5 -9.02 -8.10 -6.53
CA GLU A 5 -8.82 -9.10 -7.59
C GLU A 5 -9.27 -8.56 -8.95
N ALA A 6 -10.47 -7.98 -9.04
CA ALA A 6 -10.97 -7.41 -10.28
C ALA A 6 -10.06 -6.29 -10.80
N ALA A 7 -9.58 -5.41 -9.91
CA ALA A 7 -8.63 -4.36 -10.27
C ALA A 7 -7.27 -4.92 -10.73
N SER A 8 -6.77 -5.95 -10.04
CA SER A 8 -5.55 -6.67 -10.43
C SER A 8 -5.69 -7.31 -11.81
N ILE A 9 -6.81 -7.99 -12.09
CA ILE A 9 -7.11 -8.62 -13.38
C ILE A 9 -7.26 -7.57 -14.48
N ALA A 10 -7.85 -6.41 -14.17
CA ALA A 10 -7.96 -5.28 -15.08
C ALA A 10 -6.62 -4.57 -15.37
N GLY A 11 -5.52 -5.00 -14.72
CA GLY A 11 -4.18 -4.47 -14.97
C GLY A 11 -3.84 -3.22 -14.17
N ALA A 12 -4.45 -3.03 -12.99
CA ALA A 12 -4.04 -1.97 -12.08
C ALA A 12 -2.53 -2.08 -11.77
N GLU A 13 -1.79 -0.99 -11.96
CA GLU A 13 -0.35 -0.95 -11.64
C GLU A 13 -0.11 -1.12 -10.13
N ARG A 14 -1.05 -0.63 -9.32
CA ARG A 14 -0.97 -0.65 -7.86
C ARG A 14 -2.36 -0.65 -7.21
N LEU A 15 -2.45 -1.31 -6.07
CA LEU A 15 -3.59 -1.28 -5.16
C LEU A 15 -3.21 -0.47 -3.91
N ILE A 16 -4.03 0.50 -3.55
CA ILE A 16 -3.82 1.33 -2.36
C ILE A 16 -4.85 0.94 -1.30
N LEU A 17 -4.37 0.53 -0.12
CA LEU A 17 -5.22 0.25 1.03
C LEU A 17 -5.33 1.51 1.88
N CYS A 18 -6.56 1.98 2.09
CA CYS A 18 -6.81 3.24 2.78
C CYS A 18 -7.34 3.00 4.21
N ASP A 19 -6.78 3.71 5.18
CA ASP A 19 -7.41 3.96 6.48
C ASP A 19 -7.97 5.38 6.49
N THR A 20 -9.22 5.51 6.08
CA THR A 20 -9.92 6.80 5.91
C THR A 20 -10.18 7.51 7.23
N ASN A 21 -10.33 6.77 8.33
CA ASN A 21 -10.67 7.34 9.64
C ASN A 21 -9.45 7.50 10.54
N GLY A 22 -8.28 6.97 10.15
CA GLY A 22 -7.06 7.01 10.96
C GLY A 22 -7.17 6.22 12.26
N GLY A 23 -8.06 5.24 12.30
CA GLY A 23 -8.44 4.49 13.49
C GLY A 23 -7.76 3.12 13.61
N SER A 24 -7.03 2.69 12.60
CA SER A 24 -6.39 1.37 12.58
C SER A 24 -5.16 1.35 13.48
N LEU A 25 -4.92 0.22 14.16
CA LEU A 25 -3.66 0.01 14.86
C LEU A 25 -2.60 -0.58 13.92
N PRO A 26 -1.30 -0.50 14.26
CA PRO A 26 -0.24 -0.98 13.37
C PRO A 26 -0.39 -2.46 12.96
N GLN A 27 -0.87 -3.29 13.87
CA GLN A 27 -1.16 -4.71 13.62
C GLN A 27 -2.29 -4.93 12.61
N ASP A 28 -3.32 -4.08 12.62
CA ASP A 28 -4.44 -4.17 11.68
C ASP A 28 -3.95 -3.86 10.26
N VAL A 29 -3.12 -2.82 10.13
CA VAL A 29 -2.50 -2.43 8.86
C VAL A 29 -1.55 -3.52 8.36
N SER A 30 -0.70 -4.06 9.24
CA SER A 30 0.21 -5.16 8.88
C SER A 30 -0.56 -6.38 8.36
N ASN A 31 -1.61 -6.79 9.07
CA ASN A 31 -2.43 -7.94 8.69
C ASN A 31 -3.15 -7.73 7.36
N ALA A 32 -3.73 -6.54 7.15
CA ALA A 32 -4.40 -6.20 5.91
C ALA A 32 -3.44 -6.21 4.71
N VAL A 33 -2.26 -5.59 4.86
CA VAL A 33 -1.24 -5.56 3.79
C VAL A 33 -0.71 -6.95 3.52
N ALA A 34 -0.35 -7.74 4.54
CA ALA A 34 0.17 -9.09 4.37
C ALA A 34 -0.86 -10.01 3.69
N SER A 35 -2.14 -9.88 4.05
CA SER A 35 -3.23 -10.62 3.43
C SER A 35 -3.34 -10.34 1.93
N VAL A 36 -3.25 -9.08 1.51
CA VAL A 36 -3.30 -8.70 0.10
C VAL A 36 -2.00 -9.10 -0.63
N ALA A 37 -0.84 -8.89 0.00
CA ALA A 37 0.47 -9.19 -0.58
C ALA A 37 0.71 -10.69 -0.81
N GLY A 38 0.12 -11.55 0.04
CA GLY A 38 0.15 -13.00 -0.14
C GLY A 38 -0.85 -13.53 -1.17
N HIS A 39 -1.85 -12.72 -1.55
CA HIS A 39 -2.93 -13.12 -2.44
C HIS A 39 -2.81 -12.57 -3.86
N LEU A 40 -2.16 -11.41 -4.05
CA LEU A 40 -2.05 -10.70 -5.31
C LEU A 40 -0.60 -10.32 -5.63
N ASP A 41 -0.18 -10.51 -6.89
CA ASP A 41 1.14 -10.09 -7.38
C ASP A 41 1.21 -8.58 -7.71
N THR A 42 0.08 -7.89 -7.68
CA THR A 42 -0.01 -6.45 -7.96
C THR A 42 0.66 -5.65 -6.84
N GLY A 43 1.39 -4.58 -7.19
CA GLY A 43 2.05 -3.74 -6.20
C GLY A 43 1.07 -3.14 -5.18
N ILE A 44 1.46 -3.03 -3.91
CA ILE A 44 0.60 -2.53 -2.83
C ILE A 44 1.17 -1.25 -2.23
N GLY A 45 0.30 -0.29 -1.96
CA GLY A 45 0.58 0.91 -1.17
C GLY A 45 -0.44 1.09 -0.04
N VAL A 46 -0.17 2.03 0.86
CA VAL A 46 -1.07 2.40 1.96
C VAL A 46 -1.29 3.91 1.98
N HIS A 47 -2.52 4.33 2.29
CA HIS A 47 -2.88 5.73 2.56
C HIS A 47 -3.52 5.78 3.95
N LEU A 48 -2.82 6.39 4.90
CA LEU A 48 -3.16 6.28 6.32
C LEU A 48 -3.34 7.67 6.90
N HIS A 49 -4.49 7.89 7.53
CA HIS A 49 -4.69 9.09 8.34
C HIS A 49 -4.11 8.90 9.76
N ASN A 50 -4.03 10.00 10.52
CA ASN A 50 -3.33 10.05 11.81
C ASN A 50 -4.23 10.53 12.96
N ASP A 51 -5.55 10.35 12.83
CA ASP A 51 -6.56 10.84 13.78
C ASP A 51 -6.35 10.27 15.20
N THR A 52 -5.82 9.05 15.32
CA THR A 52 -5.47 8.40 16.60
C THR A 52 -3.99 8.50 16.98
N GLY A 53 -3.19 9.26 16.22
CA GLY A 53 -1.74 9.38 16.45
C GLY A 53 -0.90 8.18 15.97
N CYS A 54 -1.52 7.17 15.35
CA CYS A 54 -0.84 5.96 14.89
C CYS A 54 -0.35 6.00 13.43
N GLY A 55 -0.57 7.09 12.67
CA GLY A 55 -0.33 7.16 11.22
C GLY A 55 1.11 6.79 10.80
N VAL A 56 2.12 7.28 11.54
CA VAL A 56 3.53 6.92 11.27
C VAL A 56 3.81 5.44 11.57
N ALA A 57 3.32 4.95 12.71
CA ALA A 57 3.49 3.54 13.09
C ALA A 57 2.79 2.60 12.09
N ASN A 58 1.59 2.98 11.65
CA ASN A 58 0.83 2.29 10.62
C ASN A 58 1.56 2.28 9.28
N ALA A 59 2.22 3.38 8.89
CA ALA A 59 2.98 3.45 7.65
C ALA A 59 4.19 2.50 7.69
N LEU A 60 4.92 2.47 8.82
CA LEU A 60 6.03 1.55 9.02
C LEU A 60 5.56 0.09 9.00
N ALA A 61 4.48 -0.23 9.70
CA ALA A 61 3.88 -1.56 9.71
C ALA A 61 3.45 -2.01 8.31
N GLY A 62 2.81 -1.13 7.55
CA GLY A 62 2.45 -1.41 6.15
C GLY A 62 3.68 -1.69 5.28
N VAL A 63 4.76 -0.92 5.42
CA VAL A 63 5.99 -1.16 4.65
C VAL A 63 6.63 -2.49 5.01
N MET A 64 6.72 -2.81 6.31
CA MET A 64 7.25 -4.09 6.79
C MET A 64 6.42 -5.29 6.29
N ALA A 65 5.11 -5.12 6.15
CA ALA A 65 4.20 -6.14 5.63
C ALA A 65 4.19 -6.28 4.10
N GLY A 66 4.93 -5.43 3.36
CA GLY A 66 5.08 -5.54 1.91
C GLY A 66 4.45 -4.40 1.09
N ALA A 67 3.93 -3.36 1.74
CA ALA A 67 3.61 -2.12 1.04
C ALA A 67 4.91 -1.41 0.64
N HIS A 68 4.93 -0.77 -0.52
CA HIS A 68 6.12 -0.04 -0.96
C HIS A 68 5.73 1.30 -1.56
N THR A 69 6.44 2.36 -1.20
CA THR A 69 6.29 3.70 -1.79
C THR A 69 6.91 3.81 -3.20
N SER A 70 7.55 2.74 -3.70
CA SER A 70 8.28 2.71 -4.97
C SER A 70 8.18 1.32 -5.63
N PRO A 71 8.16 1.19 -6.98
CA PRO A 71 7.92 -0.09 -7.64
C PRO A 71 9.16 -1.00 -7.65
N ARG A 72 8.93 -2.31 -7.54
CA ARG A 72 9.92 -3.40 -7.76
C ARG A 72 10.52 -3.43 -9.19
N ASN A 73 10.20 -2.45 -10.03
CA ASN A 73 10.70 -2.31 -11.39
C ASN A 73 11.25 -0.89 -11.59
N TYR A 74 12.56 -0.81 -11.88
CA TYR A 74 13.35 0.40 -12.16
C TYR A 74 12.84 1.26 -13.33
N LYS A 75 11.75 0.87 -14.00
CA LYS A 75 11.14 1.57 -15.12
C LYS A 75 10.59 2.95 -14.75
N TRP A 76 10.21 3.16 -13.48
CA TRP A 76 9.61 4.40 -12.99
C TRP A 76 10.62 5.49 -12.60
N ILE A 77 11.83 5.11 -12.15
CA ILE A 77 12.91 6.05 -11.78
C ILE A 77 13.31 6.96 -12.95
N ARG A 78 13.08 6.54 -14.20
CA ARG A 78 13.36 7.37 -15.39
C ARG A 78 12.32 8.46 -15.66
N ARG A 79 11.15 8.47 -15.00
CA ARG A 79 10.06 9.41 -15.30
C ARG A 79 9.92 10.54 -14.28
N THR A 80 10.45 10.40 -13.07
CA THR A 80 10.38 11.42 -12.01
C THR A 80 11.55 12.41 -12.00
N ASN A 81 12.64 12.14 -12.72
CA ASN A 81 13.79 13.04 -12.81
C ASN A 81 13.58 14.25 -13.77
N ARG A 82 12.34 14.72 -13.90
CA ARG A 82 12.00 15.80 -14.84
C ARG A 82 11.34 17.03 -14.22
N LYS A 83 11.32 17.15 -12.88
CA LYS A 83 11.05 18.40 -12.15
C LYS A 83 11.67 18.34 -10.74
N LEU A 84 12.96 18.66 -10.66
CA LEU A 84 13.43 19.61 -9.64
C LEU A 84 13.42 20.98 -10.31
#